data_AF-A0A920E2S7-F1
#
_entry.id   AF-A0A920E2S7-F1
#
_cell.length_a   1.000
_cell.length_b   1.000
_cell.length_c   1.000
_cell.angle_alpha   90.00
_cell.angle_beta   90.00
_cell.angle_gamma   90.00
#
_symmetry.space_group_name_H-M   'P 1'
#
loop_
_entity.id
_entity.type
_entity.pdbx_description
1 polymer ?
#
loop_
_entity_poly.entity_id
_entity_poly.type
_entity_poly.pdbx_seq_one_letter_code
_entity_poly.pdbx_strand_id
1 'polypeptide(L)'
;MRSSIRPRRHALPLLNWNRSAGVLLVVVAVMLASCRSRDQDVSTDSRPQVLTTFTVLADLARNVAGDRLQVASIVKPGAEIHGYQPTPSDIERASKADLIVENGLGLELWAQRFTAAAGDVPTITLSEGWSLC
;
A
#
# COMPACT_ATOMS: atom_id res chain seq x y z
N MET A 1 -78.57 -22.38 -35.78
CA MET A 1 -77.09 -22.30 -35.64
C MET A 1 -76.63 -20.90 -36.04
N ARG A 2 -76.63 -19.93 -35.10
CA ARG A 2 -76.02 -18.61 -35.34
C ARG A 2 -75.44 -18.10 -34.02
N SER A 3 -74.13 -18.29 -33.89
CA SER A 3 -73.30 -17.87 -32.76
C SER A 3 -73.20 -16.35 -32.73
N SER A 4 -73.73 -15.72 -31.69
CA SER A 4 -73.52 -14.30 -31.39
C SER A 4 -72.31 -14.18 -30.47
N ILE A 5 -71.16 -13.81 -31.05
CA ILE A 5 -69.93 -13.55 -30.30
C ILE A 5 -70.00 -12.10 -29.80
N ARG A 6 -70.16 -11.90 -28.49
CA ARG A 6 -69.93 -10.58 -27.86
C ARG A 6 -68.45 -10.45 -27.50
N PRO A 7 -67.78 -9.34 -27.83
CA PRO A 7 -66.37 -9.16 -27.48
C PRO A 7 -66.23 -8.89 -25.97
N ARG A 8 -65.43 -9.70 -25.29
CA ARG A 8 -65.00 -9.47 -23.90
C ARG A 8 -64.08 -8.25 -23.85
N ARG A 9 -64.56 -7.15 -23.27
CA ARG A 9 -63.70 -6.01 -22.90
C ARG A 9 -62.93 -6.40 -21.65
N HIS A 10 -61.63 -6.68 -21.80
CA HIS A 10 -60.74 -6.86 -20.66
C HIS A 10 -60.45 -5.48 -20.05
N ALA A 11 -61.01 -5.21 -18.87
CA ALA A 11 -60.64 -4.05 -18.08
C ALA A 11 -59.22 -4.27 -17.54
N LEU A 12 -58.26 -3.47 -18.00
CA LEU A 12 -56.91 -3.46 -17.44
C LEU A 12 -56.98 -2.87 -16.03
N PRO A 13 -56.31 -3.48 -15.03
CA PRO A 13 -56.33 -2.98 -13.66
C PRO A 13 -55.70 -1.58 -13.65
N LEU A 14 -56.38 -0.65 -12.98
CA LEU A 14 -55.93 0.72 -12.77
C LEU A 14 -54.67 0.69 -11.89
N LEU A 15 -53.52 0.54 -12.53
CA LEU A 15 -52.23 0.68 -11.87
C LEU A 15 -52.16 2.12 -11.34
N ASN A 16 -52.32 2.27 -10.02
CA ASN A 16 -52.35 3.57 -9.35
C ASN A 16 -51.01 4.27 -9.58
N TRP A 17 -51.00 5.21 -10.54
CA TRP A 17 -49.82 5.92 -11.02
C TRP A 17 -49.00 6.54 -9.88
N ASN A 18 -49.67 6.99 -8.82
CA ASN A 18 -48.99 7.58 -7.65
C ASN A 18 -48.15 6.56 -6.87
N ARG A 19 -48.56 5.28 -6.83
CA ARG A 19 -47.80 4.22 -6.17
C ARG A 19 -46.57 3.82 -6.99
N SER A 20 -46.72 3.73 -8.32
CA SER A 20 -45.62 3.41 -9.24
C SER A 20 -44.57 4.53 -9.29
N ALA A 21 -45.00 5.80 -9.25
CA ALA A 21 -44.12 6.95 -9.20
C ALA A 21 -43.29 6.99 -7.90
N GLY A 22 -43.91 6.66 -6.76
CA GLY A 22 -43.21 6.60 -5.47
C GLY A 22 -42.12 5.52 -5.43
N VAL A 23 -42.41 4.32 -5.97
CA VAL A 23 -41.41 3.23 -6.04
C VAL A 23 -40.24 3.60 -6.94
N LEU A 24 -40.50 4.22 -8.09
CA LEU A 24 -39.44 4.66 -9.01
C LEU A 24 -38.52 5.70 -8.35
N LEU A 25 -39.09 6.64 -7.59
CA LEU A 25 -38.33 7.70 -6.92
C LEU A 25 -37.41 7.14 -5.82
N VAL A 26 -37.89 6.14 -5.06
CA VAL A 26 -37.08 5.44 -4.06
C VAL A 26 -35.94 4.64 -4.72
N VAL A 27 -36.21 3.92 -5.81
CA VAL A 27 -35.18 3.16 -6.53
C VAL A 27 -34.10 4.08 -7.10
N VAL A 28 -34.48 5.22 -7.67
CA VAL A 28 -33.54 6.23 -8.18
C VAL A 28 -32.71 6.83 -7.03
N ALA A 29 -33.31 7.13 -5.88
CA ALA A 29 -32.59 7.65 -4.71
C ALA A 29 -31.56 6.64 -4.16
N VAL A 30 -31.89 5.34 -4.15
CA VAL A 30 -30.97 4.26 -3.73
C VAL A 30 -29.81 4.12 -4.71
N MET A 31 -30.08 4.18 -6.02
CA MET A 31 -29.04 4.14 -7.06
C MET A 31 -28.08 5.34 -6.96
N LEU A 32 -28.58 6.53 -6.64
CA LEU A 32 -27.77 7.73 -6.42
C LEU A 32 -26.88 7.63 -5.16
N ALA A 33 -27.35 6.94 -4.11
CA ALA A 33 -26.56 6.72 -2.89
C ALA A 33 -25.39 5.73 -3.09
N SER A 34 -25.47 4.84 -4.09
CA SER A 34 -24.39 3.89 -4.42
C SER A 34 -23.21 4.50 -5.17
N CYS A 35 -23.34 5.71 -5.73
CA CYS A 35 -22.23 6.44 -6.35
C CYS A 35 -21.35 7.17 -5.33
N ARG A 36 -21.55 6.97 -4.03
CA ARG A 36 -20.65 7.54 -3.03
C ARG A 36 -19.33 6.78 -3.11
N SER A 37 -18.37 7.35 -3.84
CA SER A 37 -16.98 6.91 -3.86
C SER A 37 -16.55 6.66 -2.43
N ARG A 38 -16.29 5.40 -2.11
CA ARG A 38 -15.62 5.02 -0.90
C ARG A 38 -14.21 5.58 -1.07
N ASP A 39 -13.96 6.76 -0.52
CA ASP A 39 -12.59 7.22 -0.30
C ASP A 39 -11.95 6.11 0.53
N GLN A 40 -11.19 5.27 -0.16
CA GLN A 40 -10.23 4.43 0.53
C GLN A 40 -9.18 5.42 0.99
N ASP A 41 -9.31 5.81 2.25
CA ASP A 41 -8.27 6.51 2.97
C ASP A 41 -7.05 5.56 2.97
N VAL A 42 -6.21 5.71 1.95
CA VAL A 42 -4.90 5.07 1.91
C VAL A 42 -4.13 5.78 3.00
N SER A 43 -4.22 5.26 4.23
CA SER A 43 -3.47 5.79 5.37
C SER A 43 -2.01 5.76 4.96
N THR A 44 -1.48 6.91 4.58
CA THR A 44 -0.08 7.04 4.22
C THR A 44 0.64 6.89 5.54
N ASP A 45 1.33 5.77 5.72
CA ASP A 45 2.05 5.49 6.95
C ASP A 45 3.10 6.58 7.14
N SER A 46 2.80 7.52 8.04
CA SER A 46 3.57 8.75 8.23
C SER A 46 4.77 8.55 9.15
N ARG A 47 5.05 7.30 9.56
CA ARG A 47 6.20 6.98 10.41
C ARG A 47 7.49 7.11 9.62
N PRO A 48 8.57 7.62 10.24
CA PRO A 48 9.88 7.70 9.59
C PRO A 48 10.35 6.33 9.09
N GLN A 49 11.00 6.31 7.93
CA GLN A 49 11.50 5.12 7.28
C GLN A 49 13.00 4.90 7.55
N VAL A 50 13.32 3.75 8.11
CA VAL A 50 14.67 3.24 8.27
C VAL A 50 14.91 2.12 7.26
N LEU A 51 15.92 2.29 6.40
CA LEU A 51 16.40 1.23 5.54
C LEU A 51 17.63 0.57 6.14
N THR A 52 17.68 -0.74 6.01
CA THR A 52 18.82 -1.55 6.42
C THR A 52 19.40 -2.26 5.20
N THR A 53 20.71 -2.50 5.16
CA THR A 53 21.35 -3.18 4.03
C THR A 53 20.80 -4.59 3.82
N PHE A 54 20.60 -5.37 4.88
CA PHE A 54 20.07 -6.74 4.80
C PHE A 54 19.16 -7.11 5.97
N THR A 55 18.51 -8.28 5.82
CA THR A 55 17.35 -8.69 6.63
C THR A 55 17.62 -8.92 8.12
N VAL A 56 18.84 -9.31 8.51
CA VAL A 56 19.17 -9.48 9.94
C VAL A 56 19.20 -8.13 10.63
N LEU A 57 19.81 -7.11 10.02
CA LEU A 57 19.78 -5.76 10.59
C LEU A 57 18.36 -5.20 10.64
N ALA A 58 17.55 -5.49 9.60
CA ALA A 58 16.13 -5.12 9.60
C ALA A 58 15.40 -5.71 10.81
N ASP A 59 15.72 -6.95 11.18
CA ASP A 59 15.09 -7.62 12.31
C ASP A 59 15.50 -7.02 13.65
N LEU A 60 16.80 -6.80 13.84
CA LEU A 60 17.32 -6.12 15.03
C LEU A 60 16.72 -4.71 15.17
N ALA A 61 16.69 -3.94 14.08
CA ALA A 61 16.14 -2.59 14.07
C ALA A 61 14.62 -2.58 14.35
N ARG A 62 13.84 -3.54 13.83
CA ARG A 62 12.41 -3.67 14.16
C ARG A 62 12.16 -3.88 15.65
N ASN A 63 12.97 -4.72 16.31
CA ASN A 63 12.85 -4.96 17.74
C ASN A 63 13.06 -3.69 18.57
N VAL A 64 13.94 -2.79 18.14
CA VAL A 64 14.19 -1.50 18.81
C VAL A 64 13.15 -0.44 18.44
N ALA A 65 12.75 -0.40 17.16
CA ALA A 65 11.79 0.56 16.65
C ALA A 65 10.40 0.40 17.28
N GLY A 66 9.94 -0.85 17.44
CA GLY A 66 8.55 -1.16 17.73
C GLY A 66 7.64 -0.54 16.67
N ASP A 67 6.54 0.06 17.09
CA ASP A 67 5.57 0.67 16.18
C ASP A 67 5.92 2.10 15.74
N ARG A 68 7.07 2.65 16.16
CA ARG A 68 7.42 4.07 15.96
C ARG A 68 8.04 4.37 14.60
N LEU A 69 8.70 3.39 13.99
CA LEU A 69 9.43 3.54 12.72
C LEU A 69 9.03 2.43 11.75
N GLN A 70 9.07 2.74 10.46
CA GLN A 70 8.99 1.73 9.41
C GLN A 70 10.38 1.23 9.09
N VAL A 71 10.64 -0.08 9.28
CA VAL A 71 11.96 -0.67 9.02
C VAL A 71 11.87 -1.65 7.85
N ALA A 72 12.68 -1.42 6.81
CA ALA A 72 12.76 -2.31 5.65
C ALA A 72 14.22 -2.64 5.28
N SER A 73 14.39 -3.72 4.53
CA SER A 73 15.68 -4.17 4.01
C SER A 73 15.84 -3.79 2.54
N ILE A 74 17.06 -3.46 2.12
CA ILE A 74 17.44 -3.34 0.71
C ILE A 74 17.55 -4.74 0.10
N VAL A 75 18.40 -5.60 0.67
CA VAL A 75 18.55 -6.99 0.21
C VAL A 75 17.33 -7.80 0.65
N LYS A 76 16.72 -8.53 -0.29
CA LYS A 76 15.55 -9.37 -0.03
C LYS A 76 15.93 -10.64 0.75
N PRO A 77 15.00 -11.24 1.50
CA PRO A 77 15.25 -12.53 2.15
C PRO A 77 15.76 -13.59 1.16
N GLY A 78 16.80 -14.32 1.56
CA GLY A 78 17.42 -15.38 0.75
C GLY A 78 18.35 -14.91 -0.36
N ALA A 79 18.51 -13.60 -0.58
CA ALA A 79 19.51 -13.07 -1.51
C ALA A 79 20.89 -12.97 -0.85
N GLU A 80 21.93 -13.11 -1.67
CA GLU A 80 23.33 -12.90 -1.28
C GLU A 80 23.55 -11.41 -0.91
N ILE A 81 24.36 -11.14 0.12
CA ILE A 81 24.49 -9.80 0.74
C ILE A 81 25.83 -9.12 0.44
N HIS A 82 26.91 -9.87 0.25
CA HIS A 82 28.27 -9.33 0.12
C HIS A 82 28.47 -8.60 -1.21
N GLY A 83 28.01 -9.24 -2.29
CA GLY A 83 28.10 -8.80 -3.68
C GLY A 83 26.75 -8.46 -4.29
N TYR A 84 25.75 -8.13 -3.47
CA TYR A 84 24.48 -7.62 -3.98
C TYR A 84 24.71 -6.42 -4.90
N GLN A 85 23.92 -6.33 -5.96
CA GLN A 85 23.97 -5.23 -6.92
C GLN A 85 22.72 -4.38 -6.76
N PRO A 86 22.81 -3.20 -6.11
CA PRO A 86 21.68 -2.30 -5.96
C PRO A 86 21.08 -1.89 -7.30
N THR A 87 19.76 -1.91 -7.35
CA THR A 87 19.00 -1.43 -8.50
C THR A 87 18.79 0.08 -8.41
N PRO A 88 18.47 0.78 -9.52
CA PRO A 88 18.05 2.18 -9.46
C PRO A 88 16.86 2.42 -8.52
N SER A 89 15.94 1.46 -8.42
CA SER A 89 14.81 1.54 -7.48
C SER A 89 15.25 1.45 -6.02
N ASP A 90 16.31 0.70 -5.72
CA ASP A 90 16.86 0.66 -4.36
C ASP A 90 17.48 2.00 -3.98
N ILE A 91 18.15 2.67 -4.92
CA ILE A 91 18.72 4.01 -4.70
C ILE A 91 17.60 5.04 -4.51
N GLU A 92 16.54 4.98 -5.33
CA GLU A 92 15.38 5.87 -5.19
C GLU A 92 14.66 5.68 -3.84
N ARG A 93 14.56 4.42 -3.37
CA ARG A 93 14.04 4.11 -2.04
C ARG A 93 14.95 4.69 -0.95
N ALA A 94 16.26 4.51 -1.10
CA ALA A 94 17.24 5.03 -0.14
C ALA A 94 17.24 6.54 -0.05
N SER A 95 17.15 7.26 -1.16
CA SER A 95 17.14 8.73 -1.18
C SER A 95 15.90 9.35 -0.52
N LYS A 96 14.87 8.54 -0.24
CA LYS A 96 13.64 8.96 0.45
C LYS A 96 13.57 8.49 1.90
N ALA A 97 14.56 7.72 2.36
CA ALA A 97 14.61 7.22 3.73
C ALA A 97 15.05 8.33 4.70
N ASP A 98 14.64 8.21 5.95
CA ASP A 98 15.07 9.10 7.03
C ASP A 98 16.40 8.65 7.65
N LEU A 99 16.74 7.36 7.51
CA LEU A 99 17.96 6.75 8.02
C LEU A 99 18.33 5.50 7.22
N ILE A 100 19.61 5.32 6.95
CA ILE A 100 20.18 4.07 6.44
C ILE A 100 21.06 3.45 7.53
N VAL A 101 20.95 2.13 7.71
CA VAL A 101 21.74 1.36 8.66
C VAL A 101 22.48 0.25 7.92
N GLU A 102 23.80 0.28 7.98
CA GLU A 102 24.69 -0.71 7.37
C GLU A 102 25.52 -1.42 8.44
N ASN A 103 26.04 -2.61 8.11
CA ASN A 103 26.84 -3.35 9.07
C ASN A 103 28.21 -2.70 9.29
N GLY A 104 28.93 -2.44 8.19
CA GLY A 104 30.34 -2.09 8.23
C GLY A 104 31.26 -3.30 8.11
N LEU A 105 32.53 -3.14 8.51
CA LEU A 105 33.59 -4.17 8.46
C LEU A 105 33.83 -4.79 7.06
N GLY A 106 33.42 -4.12 5.99
CA GLY A 106 33.56 -4.62 4.62
C GLY A 106 32.61 -5.78 4.28
N LEU A 107 31.53 -5.97 5.06
CA LEU A 107 30.55 -7.02 4.79
C LEU A 107 29.83 -6.80 3.46
N GLU A 108 29.26 -5.60 3.26
CA GLU A 108 28.59 -5.18 2.03
C GLU A 108 29.52 -4.32 1.17
N LEU A 109 30.20 -4.93 0.19
CA LEU A 109 31.19 -4.20 -0.65
C LEU A 109 30.57 -3.05 -1.46
N TRP A 110 29.26 -3.08 -1.64
CA TRP A 110 28.47 -2.12 -2.40
C TRP A 110 27.93 -0.95 -1.54
N ALA A 111 27.91 -1.08 -0.20
CA ALA A 111 27.17 -0.17 0.67
C ALA A 111 27.67 1.28 0.59
N GLN A 112 28.99 1.52 0.63
CA GLN A 112 29.54 2.87 0.55
C GLN A 112 29.17 3.60 -0.75
N ARG A 113 29.17 2.89 -1.89
CA ARG A 113 28.76 3.48 -3.17
C ARG A 113 27.25 3.72 -3.22
N PHE A 114 26.49 2.82 -2.61
CA PHE A 114 25.04 2.90 -2.54
C PHE A 114 24.57 4.08 -1.68
N THR A 115 25.13 4.24 -0.47
CA THR A 115 24.77 5.34 0.43
C THR A 115 25.21 6.69 -0.12
N ALA A 116 26.39 6.75 -0.76
CA ALA A 116 26.80 7.94 -1.51
C ALA A 116 25.83 8.30 -2.65
N ALA A 117 25.27 7.29 -3.34
CA ALA A 117 24.28 7.51 -4.40
C ALA A 117 22.89 7.90 -3.86
N ALA A 118 22.58 7.56 -2.60
CA ALA A 118 21.34 7.94 -1.94
C ALA A 118 21.29 9.43 -1.56
N GLY A 119 22.44 10.12 -1.52
CA GLY A 119 22.54 11.55 -1.23
C GLY A 119 22.74 11.84 0.27
N ASP A 120 22.16 12.93 0.76
CA ASP A 120 22.38 13.45 2.12
C ASP A 120 21.59 12.70 3.22
N VAL A 121 21.29 11.41 2.99
CA VAL A 121 20.54 10.59 3.95
C VAL A 121 21.47 10.14 5.08
N PRO A 122 21.12 10.39 6.35
CA PRO A 122 21.92 9.94 7.48
C PRO A 122 22.17 8.43 7.40
N THR A 123 23.44 8.03 7.56
CA THR A 123 23.86 6.63 7.52
C THR A 123 24.61 6.28 8.80
N ILE A 124 24.25 5.16 9.43
CA ILE A 124 24.91 4.64 10.63
C ILE A 124 25.55 3.28 10.30
N THR A 125 26.82 3.14 10.67
CA THR A 125 27.54 1.87 10.64
C THR A 125 27.41 1.17 11.99
N LEU A 126 26.71 0.04 12.05
CA LEU A 126 26.40 -0.65 13.32
C LEU A 126 27.63 -1.23 14.02
N SER A 127 28.68 -1.56 13.27
CA SER A 127 29.93 -2.06 13.84
C SER A 127 30.87 -0.95 14.31
N GLU A 128 30.49 0.32 14.21
CA GLU A 128 31.33 1.40 14.69
C GLU A 128 31.57 1.26 16.21
N GLY A 129 32.81 1.45 16.65
CA GLY A 129 33.20 1.20 18.04
C GLY A 129 33.50 -0.25 18.38
N TRP A 130 33.43 -1.18 17.41
CA TRP A 130 33.98 -2.53 17.53
C TRP A 130 35.52 -2.48 17.45
N SER A 131 36.18 -2.05 18.52
CA SER A 131 37.61 -2.32 18.69
C SER A 131 37.76 -3.69 19.34
N LEU A 132 38.58 -4.56 18.73
CA LEU A 132 39.17 -5.68 19.46
C LEU A 132 40.04 -5.05 20.55
N CYS A 133 39.65 -5.23 21.82
CA CYS A 133 40.50 -4.88 22.95
C CYS A 133 41.91 -5.48 22.81
#